data_AF-A0A1I0NNU8-F1
#
_entry.id   AF-A0A1I0NNU8-F1
#
_cell.length_a   1.000
_cell.length_b   1.000
_cell.length_c   1.000
_cell.angle_alpha   90.00
_cell.angle_beta   90.00
_cell.angle_gamma   90.00
#
_symmetry.space_group_name_H-M   'P 1'
#
loop_
_entity.id
_entity.type
_entity.pdbx_description
1 polymer ?
#
loop_
_entity_poly.entity_id
_entity_poly.type
_entity_poly.pdbx_seq_one_letter_code
_entity_poly.pdbx_strand_id
1 'polypeptide(L)'
;MIKHYLRLAGSAQLISVQTRGFVSIPWFSKNYQQVTSALKNPDKVAPDGRLKAVVSTSHYTPDKVGFGVHAATIFIYIIFRDLGQQKVGREFGLPYAVEILDSPRNFKNNRRFGVIDQNYWILHQGKGATLPDNVVICIGAWMYPVPRAVIQELLAKIRETFFSRN
;
A
#
# COMPACT_ATOMS: atom_id res chain seq x y z
N MET A 1 -4.10 -6.75 -51.95
CA MET A 1 -3.27 -6.43 -50.77
C MET A 1 -3.89 -5.19 -50.14
N ILE A 2 -4.67 -5.24 -49.06
CA ILE A 2 -4.29 -5.51 -47.66
C ILE A 2 -5.61 -5.83 -46.93
N LYS A 3 -5.76 -7.03 -46.38
CA LYS A 3 -6.97 -7.45 -45.63
C LYS A 3 -6.64 -8.32 -44.40
N HIS A 4 -5.47 -8.17 -43.76
CA HIS A 4 -4.99 -9.15 -42.77
C HIS A 4 -4.38 -8.54 -41.48
N TYR A 5 -4.87 -7.39 -40.99
CA TYR A 5 -4.41 -6.84 -39.69
C TYR A 5 -5.52 -6.58 -38.64
N LEU A 6 -6.70 -7.16 -38.85
CA LEU A 6 -7.81 -7.12 -37.88
C LEU A 6 -8.11 -8.53 -37.37
N ARG A 7 -7.12 -9.16 -36.70
CA ARG A 7 -7.34 -10.42 -35.97
C ARG A 7 -6.20 -10.73 -34.98
N LEU A 8 -5.87 -9.77 -34.12
CA LEU A 8 -5.08 -10.04 -32.90
C LEU A 8 -5.68 -9.34 -31.65
N ALA A 9 -6.98 -9.02 -31.69
CA ALA A 9 -7.76 -8.74 -30.50
C ALA A 9 -8.53 -10.02 -30.15
N GLY A 10 -7.98 -10.87 -29.30
CA GLY A 10 -8.68 -12.09 -28.92
C GLY A 10 -7.89 -13.23 -28.29
N SER A 11 -6.68 -13.03 -27.76
CA SER A 11 -6.04 -14.05 -26.95
C SER A 11 -6.22 -13.75 -25.46
N ALA A 12 -7.27 -14.34 -24.88
CA ALA A 12 -7.47 -14.48 -23.44
C ALA A 12 -6.26 -15.14 -22.71
N GLN A 13 -5.29 -15.66 -23.46
CA GLN A 13 -4.02 -16.21 -22.97
C GLN A 13 -2.99 -15.15 -22.54
N LEU A 14 -3.05 -13.90 -23.03
CA LEU A 14 -2.12 -12.86 -22.57
C LEU A 14 -2.48 -12.30 -21.19
N ILE A 15 -3.75 -12.35 -20.80
CA ILE A 15 -4.22 -11.88 -19.49
C ILE A 15 -3.88 -12.91 -18.39
N SER A 16 -3.82 -14.20 -18.72
CA SER A 16 -3.53 -15.27 -17.73
C SER A 16 -2.05 -15.45 -17.41
N VAL A 17 -1.14 -14.98 -18.28
CA VAL A 17 0.31 -15.06 -18.05
C VAL A 17 0.82 -13.94 -17.14
N GLN A 18 0.16 -12.77 -17.14
CA GLN A 18 0.63 -11.61 -16.36
C GLN A 18 0.28 -11.68 -14.86
N THR A 19 -0.67 -12.53 -14.46
CA THR A 19 -1.08 -12.69 -13.05
C THR A 19 -0.43 -13.87 -12.34
N ARG A 20 0.12 -14.86 -13.06
CA ARG A 20 0.76 -16.04 -12.44
C ARG A 20 2.21 -15.81 -11.99
N GLY A 21 2.92 -14.85 -12.59
CA GLY A 21 4.34 -14.61 -12.29
C GLY A 21 4.61 -13.88 -10.97
N PHE A 22 3.67 -13.08 -10.48
CA PHE A 22 3.86 -12.33 -9.22
C PHE A 22 3.59 -13.18 -7.95
N VAL A 23 2.88 -14.31 -8.10
CA VAL A 23 2.45 -15.18 -6.99
C VAL A 23 3.37 -16.39 -6.79
N SER A 24 4.32 -16.65 -7.71
CA SER A 24 5.20 -17.81 -7.66
C SER A 24 6.44 -17.64 -6.77
N ILE A 25 6.69 -16.44 -6.22
CA ILE A 25 7.72 -16.23 -5.20
C ILE A 25 7.08 -16.52 -3.83
N PRO A 26 7.53 -17.56 -3.08
CA PRO A 26 6.89 -17.97 -1.81
C PRO A 26 6.75 -16.84 -0.80
N TRP A 27 7.69 -15.88 -0.81
CA TRP A 27 7.66 -14.68 0.02
C TRP A 27 6.43 -13.79 -0.21
N PHE A 28 6.13 -13.47 -1.48
CA PHE A 28 4.99 -12.62 -1.85
C PHE A 28 3.67 -13.32 -1.51
N SER A 29 3.57 -14.61 -1.81
CA SER A 29 2.39 -15.41 -1.50
C SER A 29 2.12 -15.48 0.02
N LYS A 30 3.16 -15.73 0.83
CA LYS A 30 3.04 -15.78 2.29
C LYS A 30 2.66 -14.42 2.89
N ASN A 31 3.25 -13.33 2.42
CA ASN A 31 2.92 -11.99 2.91
C ASN A 31 1.49 -11.60 2.53
N TYR A 32 1.05 -11.96 1.32
CA TYR A 32 -0.34 -11.75 0.88
C TYR A 32 -1.35 -12.55 1.73
N GLN A 33 -1.02 -13.80 2.08
CA GLN A 33 -1.83 -14.60 3.01
C GLN A 33 -1.93 -13.94 4.39
N GLN A 34 -0.87 -13.33 4.89
CA GLN A 34 -0.89 -12.59 6.17
C GLN A 34 -1.78 -11.35 6.10
N VAL A 35 -1.71 -10.59 5.02
CA VAL A 35 -2.64 -9.46 4.76
C VAL A 35 -4.09 -9.95 4.75
N THR A 36 -4.37 -11.01 4.01
CA THR A 36 -5.73 -11.58 3.92
C THR A 36 -6.22 -12.07 5.28
N SER A 37 -5.36 -12.75 6.05
CA SER A 37 -5.69 -13.24 7.39
C SER A 37 -5.97 -12.09 8.37
N ALA A 38 -5.16 -11.03 8.31
CA ALA A 38 -5.33 -9.82 9.12
C ALA A 38 -6.66 -9.12 8.83
N LEU A 39 -7.04 -9.00 7.56
CA LEU A 39 -8.34 -8.42 7.16
C LEU A 39 -9.53 -9.28 7.60
N LYS A 40 -9.39 -10.62 7.61
CA LYS A 40 -10.44 -11.54 8.09
C LYS A 40 -10.55 -11.60 9.61
N ASN A 41 -9.46 -11.33 10.33
CA ASN A 41 -9.39 -11.45 11.79
C ASN A 41 -8.76 -10.18 12.41
N PRO A 42 -9.39 -9.00 12.26
CA PRO A 42 -8.80 -7.72 12.66
C PRO A 42 -8.46 -7.63 14.15
N ASP A 43 -9.21 -8.32 15.01
CA ASP A 43 -9.01 -8.33 16.46
C ASP A 43 -7.77 -9.12 16.90
N LYS A 44 -7.25 -9.99 16.03
CA LYS A 44 -6.05 -10.79 16.29
C LYS A 44 -4.76 -10.10 15.82
N VAL A 45 -4.86 -8.91 15.25
CA VAL A 45 -3.71 -8.18 14.68
C VAL A 45 -3.06 -7.31 15.75
N ALA A 46 -1.76 -7.47 15.96
CA ALA A 46 -0.98 -6.67 16.90
C ALA A 46 -1.12 -5.16 16.59
N PRO A 47 -1.45 -4.32 17.59
CA PRO A 47 -1.90 -2.94 17.36
C PRO A 47 -0.83 -2.01 16.77
N ASP A 48 0.44 -2.34 16.95
CA ASP A 48 1.55 -1.46 16.55
C ASP A 48 2.09 -1.80 15.15
N GLY A 49 1.75 -2.96 14.59
CA GLY A 49 2.33 -3.45 13.34
C GLY A 49 1.76 -2.81 12.08
N ARG A 50 2.47 -2.96 10.96
CA ARG A 50 2.02 -2.56 9.62
C ARG A 50 0.73 -3.26 9.20
N LEU A 51 0.51 -4.51 9.62
CA LEU A 51 -0.78 -5.18 9.42
C LEU A 51 -1.94 -4.46 10.12
N LYS A 52 -1.72 -3.81 11.28
CA LYS A 52 -2.77 -2.99 11.89
C LYS A 52 -3.06 -1.76 11.04
N ALA A 53 -2.05 -1.11 10.46
CA ALA A 53 -2.27 -0.01 9.52
C ALA A 53 -3.09 -0.46 8.29
N VAL A 54 -2.88 -1.70 7.79
CA VAL A 54 -3.71 -2.28 6.73
C VAL A 54 -5.17 -2.43 7.17
N VAL A 55 -5.40 -3.00 8.35
CA VAL A 55 -6.75 -3.15 8.93
C VAL A 55 -7.42 -1.79 9.14
N SER A 56 -6.72 -0.84 9.76
CA SER A 56 -7.21 0.50 10.06
C SER A 56 -7.57 1.31 8.81
N THR A 57 -7.02 0.97 7.64
CA THR A 57 -7.29 1.68 6.38
C THR A 57 -8.22 0.91 5.43
N SER A 58 -8.67 -0.28 5.80
CA SER A 58 -9.47 -1.15 4.92
C SER A 58 -10.85 -0.61 4.57
N HIS A 59 -11.46 0.17 5.47
CA HIS A 59 -12.85 0.63 5.37
C HIS A 59 -13.04 1.90 4.53
N TYR A 60 -11.94 2.60 4.18
CA TYR A 60 -12.05 3.83 3.39
C TYR A 60 -12.61 3.55 2.00
N THR A 61 -13.47 4.45 1.55
CA THR A 61 -14.11 4.42 0.23
C THR A 61 -13.25 5.12 -0.84
N PRO A 62 -13.48 4.85 -2.14
CA PRO A 62 -12.63 5.38 -3.22
C PRO A 62 -12.46 6.90 -3.27
N ASP A 63 -13.41 7.67 -2.72
CA ASP A 63 -13.37 9.13 -2.63
C ASP A 63 -12.47 9.66 -1.48
N LYS A 64 -11.85 8.78 -0.69
CA LYS A 64 -11.04 9.13 0.48
C LYS A 64 -9.55 8.88 0.27
N VAL A 65 -8.70 9.71 0.88
CA VAL A 65 -7.23 9.51 0.87
C VAL A 65 -6.85 8.12 1.39
N GLY A 66 -7.53 7.68 2.46
CA GLY A 66 -7.27 6.39 3.09
C GLY A 66 -7.41 5.19 2.15
N PHE A 67 -8.18 5.31 1.06
CA PHE A 67 -8.32 4.24 0.08
C PHE A 67 -7.04 3.94 -0.69
N GLY A 68 -6.30 4.98 -1.10
CA GLY A 68 -5.00 4.86 -1.75
C GLY A 68 -3.90 4.49 -0.75
N VAL A 69 -3.94 5.07 0.45
CA VAL A 69 -3.00 4.74 1.53
C VAL A 69 -3.09 3.26 1.90
N HIS A 70 -4.29 2.69 1.98
CA HIS A 70 -4.48 1.26 2.23
C HIS A 70 -3.71 0.37 1.24
N ALA A 71 -3.86 0.65 -0.06
CA ALA A 71 -3.17 -0.09 -1.11
C ALA A 71 -1.65 0.09 -1.02
N ALA A 72 -1.18 1.31 -0.69
CA ALA A 72 0.24 1.58 -0.44
C ALA A 72 0.78 0.80 0.76
N THR A 73 0.06 0.75 1.88
CA THR A 73 0.46 -0.01 3.07
C THR A 73 0.56 -1.50 2.78
N ILE A 74 -0.39 -2.08 2.02
CA ILE A 74 -0.32 -3.47 1.57
C ILE A 74 0.92 -3.69 0.71
N PHE A 75 1.17 -2.83 -0.29
CA PHE A 75 2.33 -2.95 -1.16
C PHE A 75 3.65 -2.94 -0.37
N ILE A 76 3.79 -2.00 0.57
CA ILE A 76 4.95 -1.92 1.47
C ILE A 76 5.06 -3.20 2.32
N TYR A 77 3.95 -3.73 2.85
CA TYR A 77 3.98 -4.98 3.62
C TYR A 77 4.40 -6.17 2.77
N ILE A 78 3.95 -6.25 1.53
CA ILE A 78 4.31 -7.36 0.65
C ILE A 78 5.82 -7.36 0.37
N ILE A 79 6.43 -6.18 0.16
CA ILE A 79 7.87 -6.05 -0.12
C ILE A 79 8.71 -6.20 1.14
N PHE A 80 8.44 -5.37 2.16
CA PHE A 80 9.30 -5.22 3.33
C PHE A 80 8.78 -5.95 4.57
N ARG A 81 7.58 -6.53 4.54
CA ARG A 81 6.93 -7.23 5.65
C ARG A 81 6.90 -6.41 6.93
N ASP A 82 7.67 -6.78 7.94
CA ASP A 82 7.77 -6.10 9.23
C ASP A 82 9.03 -5.21 9.32
N LEU A 83 9.90 -5.23 8.31
CA LEU A 83 11.15 -4.46 8.32
C LEU A 83 10.88 -2.96 8.40
N GLY A 84 11.62 -2.31 9.29
CA GLY A 84 11.57 -0.87 9.53
C GLY A 84 10.26 -0.38 10.15
N GLN A 85 9.30 -1.24 10.49
CA GLN A 85 8.08 -0.77 11.14
C GLN A 85 8.38 -0.33 12.58
N GLN A 86 7.99 0.89 12.93
CA GLN A 86 8.18 1.47 14.26
C GLN A 86 6.85 1.97 14.79
N LYS A 87 5.98 1.03 15.17
CA LYS A 87 4.60 1.32 15.64
C LYS A 87 3.72 2.03 14.60
N VAL A 88 3.97 1.84 13.31
CA VAL A 88 3.22 2.46 12.20
C VAL A 88 1.71 2.20 12.27
N GLY A 89 1.29 1.04 12.82
CA GLY A 89 -0.12 0.71 13.02
C GLY A 89 -0.82 1.67 13.98
N ARG A 90 -0.11 2.09 15.03
CA ARG A 90 -0.59 3.06 16.01
C ARG A 90 -0.62 4.46 15.44
N GLU A 91 0.43 4.85 14.71
CA GLU A 91 0.57 6.16 14.07
C GLU A 91 -0.63 6.48 13.17
N PHE A 92 -1.05 5.51 12.35
CA PHE A 92 -2.18 5.69 11.42
C PHE A 92 -3.54 5.78 12.12
N GLY A 93 -3.62 5.34 13.39
CA GLY A 93 -4.80 5.48 14.23
C GLY A 93 -4.86 6.78 15.03
N LEU A 94 -3.82 7.63 14.96
CA LEU A 94 -3.83 8.91 15.68
C LEU A 94 -4.78 9.91 15.02
N PRO A 95 -5.46 10.79 15.78
CA PRO A 95 -6.50 11.67 15.26
C PRO A 95 -6.09 12.51 14.05
N TYR A 96 -4.86 13.05 14.02
CA TYR A 96 -4.37 13.85 12.88
C TYR A 96 -4.15 13.02 11.61
N ALA A 97 -3.79 11.73 11.75
CA ALA A 97 -3.61 10.86 10.62
C ALA A 97 -4.99 10.46 10.06
N VAL A 98 -5.91 10.09 10.95
CA VAL A 98 -7.30 9.75 10.62
C VAL A 98 -7.99 10.92 9.91
N GLU A 99 -7.87 12.15 10.41
CA GLU A 99 -8.46 13.34 9.78
C GLU A 99 -8.03 13.49 8.30
N ILE A 100 -6.75 13.26 8.01
CA ILE A 100 -6.25 13.33 6.63
C ILE A 100 -6.71 12.13 5.81
N LEU A 101 -6.73 10.93 6.39
CA LEU A 101 -7.20 9.72 5.71
C LEU A 101 -8.69 9.83 5.33
N ASP A 102 -9.51 10.45 6.18
CA ASP A 102 -10.94 10.76 5.97
C ASP A 102 -11.19 11.93 4.99
N SER A 103 -10.16 12.67 4.63
CA SER A 103 -10.29 13.81 3.73
C SER A 103 -10.56 13.37 2.27
N PRO A 104 -11.19 14.23 1.45
CA PRO A 104 -11.43 13.92 0.04
C PRO A 104 -10.13 13.58 -0.71
N ARG A 105 -10.17 12.52 -1.51
CA ARG A 105 -9.05 12.06 -2.33
C ARG A 105 -8.75 13.09 -3.42
N ASN A 106 -7.61 13.75 -3.26
CA ASN A 106 -7.02 14.62 -4.27
C ASN A 106 -5.52 14.73 -4.01
N PHE A 107 -4.78 15.25 -4.99
CA PHE A 107 -3.32 15.36 -4.90
C PHE A 107 -2.85 16.18 -3.68
N LYS A 108 -3.54 17.27 -3.34
CA LYS A 108 -3.19 18.12 -2.19
C LYS A 108 -3.29 17.35 -0.87
N ASN A 109 -4.36 16.60 -0.66
CA ASN A 109 -4.58 15.83 0.56
C ASN A 109 -3.70 14.58 0.63
N ASN A 110 -3.49 13.86 -0.48
CA ASN A 110 -2.51 12.77 -0.56
C ASN A 110 -1.11 13.28 -0.21
N ARG A 111 -0.72 14.47 -0.69
CA ARG A 111 0.55 15.10 -0.34
C ARG A 111 0.63 15.46 1.14
N ARG A 112 -0.46 15.96 1.77
CA ARG A 112 -0.51 16.21 3.22
C ARG A 112 -0.26 14.93 4.00
N PHE A 113 -0.87 13.81 3.60
CA PHE A 113 -0.58 12.52 4.21
C PHE A 113 0.89 12.11 3.97
N GLY A 114 1.40 12.32 2.76
CA GLY A 114 2.80 12.07 2.43
C GLY A 114 3.80 12.84 3.32
N VAL A 115 3.46 14.05 3.79
CA VAL A 115 4.26 14.80 4.76
C VAL A 115 4.23 14.13 6.14
N ILE A 116 3.05 13.73 6.60
CA ILE A 116 2.89 13.01 7.88
C ILE A 116 3.73 11.73 7.86
N ASP A 117 3.55 10.92 6.81
CA ASP A 117 4.25 9.65 6.62
C ASP A 117 5.77 9.86 6.53
N GLN A 118 6.25 10.83 5.72
CA GLN A 118 7.67 11.15 5.66
C GLN A 118 8.24 11.58 7.02
N ASN A 119 7.56 12.48 7.74
CA ASN A 119 7.99 12.94 9.05
C ASN A 119 8.07 11.78 10.05
N TYR A 120 7.10 10.86 10.02
CA TYR A 120 7.16 9.63 10.79
C TYR A 120 8.46 8.85 10.48
N TRP A 121 8.83 8.67 9.22
CA TRP A 121 10.07 7.95 8.87
C TRP A 121 11.33 8.69 9.32
N ILE A 122 11.39 10.01 9.16
CA ILE A 122 12.50 10.86 9.63
C ILE A 122 12.68 10.71 11.14
N LEU A 123 11.60 10.78 11.91
CA LEU A 123 11.62 10.65 13.37
C LEU A 123 12.09 9.27 13.85
N HIS A 124 12.05 8.26 12.98
CA HIS A 124 12.45 6.89 13.31
C HIS A 124 13.83 6.49 12.76
N GLN A 125 14.53 7.39 12.06
CA GLN A 125 15.89 7.12 11.60
C GLN A 125 16.82 6.73 12.76
N GLY A 126 17.58 5.66 12.57
CA GLY A 126 18.48 5.11 13.58
C GLY A 126 17.79 4.33 14.72
N LYS A 127 16.45 4.24 14.72
CA LYS A 127 15.69 3.51 15.76
C LYS A 127 15.30 2.08 15.35
N GLY A 128 15.76 1.61 14.19
CA GLY A 128 15.54 0.23 13.75
C GLY A 128 16.26 -0.78 14.65
N ALA A 129 15.64 -1.94 14.89
CA ALA A 129 16.23 -3.00 15.71
C ALA A 129 17.42 -3.67 15.02
N THR A 130 17.44 -3.65 13.68
CA THR A 130 18.49 -4.24 12.85
C THR A 130 18.99 -3.26 11.78
N LEU A 131 20.12 -3.57 11.16
CA LEU A 131 20.62 -2.79 10.00
C LEU A 131 19.62 -2.75 8.84
N PRO A 132 19.00 -3.88 8.41
CA PRO A 132 17.93 -3.85 7.42
C PRO A 132 16.75 -2.96 7.79
N ASP A 133 16.35 -2.89 9.06
CA ASP A 133 15.29 -1.99 9.50
C ASP A 133 15.65 -0.53 9.24
N ASN A 134 16.88 -0.14 9.60
CA ASN A 134 17.36 1.22 9.40
C ASN A 134 17.47 1.58 7.91
N VAL A 135 17.83 0.64 7.04
CA VAL A 135 17.83 0.85 5.58
C VAL A 135 16.41 1.17 5.09
N VAL A 136 15.41 0.37 5.48
CA VAL A 136 14.01 0.61 5.08
C VAL A 136 13.48 1.93 5.64
N ILE A 137 13.81 2.25 6.88
CA ILE A 137 13.44 3.53 7.49
C ILE A 137 14.06 4.72 6.73
N CYS A 138 15.32 4.63 6.34
CA CYS A 138 15.99 5.67 5.55
C CYS A 138 15.37 5.85 4.16
N ILE A 139 15.00 4.75 3.49
CA ILE A 139 14.25 4.82 2.22
C ILE A 139 12.93 5.58 2.44
N GLY A 140 12.23 5.29 3.53
CA GLY A 140 11.06 6.05 3.95
C GLY A 140 11.39 7.55 4.14
N ALA A 141 12.39 7.88 4.93
CA ALA A 141 12.73 9.27 5.23
C ALA A 141 13.09 10.08 3.96
N TRP A 142 13.75 9.45 2.99
CA TRP A 142 14.17 10.09 1.73
C TRP A 142 13.07 10.21 0.69
N MET A 143 12.01 9.40 0.79
CA MET A 143 10.90 9.50 -0.16
C MET A 143 10.03 10.73 0.14
N TYR A 144 10.19 11.77 -0.68
CA TYR A 144 9.46 13.03 -0.56
C TYR A 144 7.93 12.86 -0.67
N PRO A 145 7.14 13.83 -0.18
CA PRO A 145 5.68 13.72 -0.12
C PRO A 145 5.01 13.68 -1.50
N VAL A 146 5.62 14.27 -2.52
CA VAL A 146 5.09 14.32 -3.88
C VAL A 146 5.09 12.94 -4.55
N PRO A 147 6.24 12.22 -4.64
CA PRO A 147 6.24 10.83 -5.08
C PRO A 147 5.27 9.93 -4.31
N ARG A 148 5.16 10.10 -2.98
CA ARG A 148 4.18 9.37 -2.16
C ARG A 148 2.75 9.60 -2.63
N ALA A 149 2.38 10.85 -2.85
CA ALA A 149 1.04 11.20 -3.32
C ALA A 149 0.73 10.60 -4.70
N VAL A 150 1.71 10.59 -5.61
CA VAL A 150 1.58 9.96 -6.94
C VAL A 150 1.39 8.46 -6.82
N ILE A 151 2.19 7.78 -5.99
CA ILE A 151 2.10 6.33 -5.77
C ILE A 151 0.75 5.96 -5.14
N GLN A 152 0.30 6.70 -4.13
CA GLN A 152 -1.00 6.49 -3.49
C GLN A 152 -2.16 6.65 -4.49
N GLU A 153 -2.09 7.66 -5.35
CA GLU A 153 -3.09 7.90 -6.39
C GLU A 153 -3.09 6.79 -7.47
N LEU A 154 -1.91 6.35 -7.90
CA LEU A 154 -1.78 5.24 -8.84
C LEU A 154 -2.36 3.95 -8.25
N LEU A 155 -2.02 3.63 -7.00
CA LEU A 155 -2.51 2.44 -6.32
C LEU A 155 -4.01 2.51 -6.01
N ALA A 156 -4.56 3.70 -5.74
CA ALA A 156 -6.00 3.90 -5.65
C ALA A 156 -6.70 3.53 -6.98
N LYS A 157 -6.22 4.04 -8.12
CA LYS A 157 -6.80 3.72 -9.44
C LYS A 157 -6.72 2.23 -9.78
N ILE A 158 -5.60 1.59 -9.43
CA ILE A 158 -5.45 0.14 -9.58
C ILE A 158 -6.49 -0.58 -8.72
N ARG A 159 -6.63 -0.21 -7.44
CA ARG A 159 -7.61 -0.81 -6.52
C ARG A 159 -9.05 -0.61 -7.02
N GLU A 160 -9.42 0.59 -7.48
CA GLU A 160 -10.74 0.87 -8.08
C GLU A 160 -11.07 -0.08 -9.24
N THR A 161 -10.10 -0.32 -10.13
CA THR A 161 -10.26 -1.20 -11.29
C THR A 161 -10.56 -2.66 -10.89
N PHE A 162 -10.06 -3.11 -9.73
CA PHE A 162 -10.36 -4.44 -9.19
C PHE A 162 -11.73 -4.49 -8.50
N PHE A 163 -12.16 -3.39 -7.86
CA PHE A 163 -13.48 -3.30 -7.24
C PHE A 163 -14.61 -3.16 -8.26
N SER A 164 -14.38 -2.46 -9.39
CA SER A 164 -15.39 -2.28 -10.44
C SER A 164 -15.63 -3.52 -11.32
N ARG A 165 -14.88 -4.60 -11.10
CA ARG A 165 -14.96 -5.86 -11.86
C ARG A 165 -15.63 -7.00 -11.09
N ASN A 166 -15.98 -6.78 -9.83
CA ASN A 166 -16.76 -7.69 -8.97
C ASN A 166 -18.12 -7.06 -8.67
#